data_AF-A0A2T7VEU4-F1
#
_entry.id   AF-A0A2T7VEU4-F1
#
_cell.length_a   1.000
_cell.length_b   1.000
_cell.length_c   1.000
_cell.angle_alpha   90.00
_cell.angle_beta   90.00
_cell.angle_gamma   90.00
#
_symmetry.space_group_name_H-M   'P 1'
#
loop_
_entity.id
_entity.type
_entity.pdbx_description
1 polymer ?
#
loop_
_entity_poly.entity_id
_entity_poly.type
_entity_poly.pdbx_seq_one_letter_code
_entity_poly.pdbx_strand_id
1 'polypeptide(L)'
;MLSEGDLKQWLHKDFGQLDRLLLILATFDSPIKLDGLRERAARAGLKLTKSWNLSAVLGRSKGLAIRVPDGWEITNAGKNHLRSLGVSNLSPSAVQVASDLRAHLEKIQNETTRAFVDEAIRCHEGELYRSAIVMSWLAAVDVLQRTVVSKHLPAFNASAKTLDSKWKDAFNEDGLGKMGEERFLERCAAIGMLGKNQKDELLKGLKLRNGCGHPNSLKIGPNAVANHIEILLLNVFEPFAV
;
A
#
# COMPACT_ATOMS: atom_id res chain seq x y z
N MET A 1 9.42 -9.75 -8.04
CA MET A 1 9.36 -9.38 -6.60
C MET A 1 10.69 -8.82 -6.11
N LEU A 2 11.82 -9.16 -6.75
CA LEU A 2 13.12 -8.52 -6.48
C LEU A 2 13.73 -8.08 -7.81
N SER A 3 14.27 -6.86 -7.85
CA SER A 3 15.10 -6.44 -8.99
C SER A 3 16.47 -7.14 -8.94
N GLU A 4 17.16 -7.26 -10.08
CA GLU A 4 18.55 -7.76 -10.10
C GLU A 4 19.49 -6.89 -9.23
N GLY A 5 19.22 -5.59 -9.12
CA GLY A 5 20.01 -4.66 -8.32
C GLY A 5 19.85 -4.90 -6.81
N ASP A 6 18.61 -5.14 -6.36
CA ASP A 6 18.30 -5.34 -4.94
C ASP A 6 18.73 -6.73 -4.45
N LEU A 7 18.76 -7.72 -5.35
CA LEU A 7 19.19 -9.09 -5.03
C LEU A 7 20.54 -9.13 -4.33
N LYS A 8 21.50 -8.29 -4.78
CA LYS A 8 22.84 -8.21 -4.17
C LYS A 8 22.77 -7.77 -2.71
N GLN A 9 21.88 -6.85 -2.34
CA GLN A 9 21.77 -6.40 -0.95
C GLN A 9 21.18 -7.49 -0.06
N TRP A 10 20.22 -8.26 -0.57
CA TRP A 10 19.55 -9.30 0.20
C TRP A 10 20.39 -10.58 0.34
N LEU A 11 21.10 -11.02 -0.71
CA LEU A 11 21.88 -12.27 -0.67
C LEU A 11 23.02 -12.30 0.34
N HIS A 12 23.51 -11.12 0.76
CA HIS A 12 24.60 -10.98 1.72
C HIS A 12 24.13 -10.79 3.16
N LYS A 13 22.81 -10.77 3.40
CA LYS A 13 22.24 -10.84 4.76
C LYS A 13 22.29 -12.27 5.30
N ASP A 14 22.01 -12.41 6.60
CA ASP A 14 22.02 -13.70 7.30
C ASP A 14 20.78 -14.54 6.96
N PHE A 15 20.86 -15.23 5.82
CA PHE A 15 19.83 -16.12 5.32
C PHE A 15 20.35 -17.54 5.14
N GLY A 16 19.47 -18.51 5.38
CA GLY A 16 19.73 -19.92 5.09
C GLY A 16 19.84 -20.20 3.58
N GLN A 17 20.28 -21.42 3.24
CA GLN A 17 20.44 -21.81 1.84
C GLN A 17 19.13 -21.72 1.06
N LEU A 18 18.02 -22.17 1.64
CA LEU A 18 16.70 -22.13 1.00
C LEU A 18 16.29 -20.69 0.69
N ASP A 19 16.36 -19.79 1.67
CA ASP A 19 15.95 -18.40 1.52
C ASP A 19 16.77 -17.69 0.43
N ARG A 20 18.09 -17.95 0.37
CA ARG A 20 18.95 -17.44 -0.72
C ARG A 20 18.51 -17.93 -2.09
N LEU A 21 18.10 -19.20 -2.22
CA LEU A 21 17.60 -19.72 -3.50
C LEU A 21 16.22 -19.15 -3.86
N LEU A 22 15.35 -18.95 -2.87
CA LEU A 22 14.07 -18.28 -3.07
C LEU A 22 14.28 -16.82 -3.50
N LEU A 23 15.23 -16.09 -2.89
CA LEU A 23 15.62 -14.74 -3.28
C LEU A 23 16.01 -14.68 -4.76
N ILE A 24 16.85 -15.62 -5.21
CA ILE A 24 17.28 -15.70 -6.61
C ILE A 24 16.08 -16.01 -7.52
N LEU A 25 15.25 -17.01 -7.18
CA LEU A 25 14.05 -17.35 -7.96
C LEU A 25 13.07 -16.17 -8.06
N ALA A 26 12.94 -15.34 -7.02
CA ALA A 26 12.06 -14.17 -6.99
C ALA A 26 12.45 -13.03 -7.95
N THR A 27 13.60 -13.16 -8.62
CA THR A 27 14.09 -12.23 -9.66
C THR A 27 13.79 -12.68 -11.10
N PHE A 28 13.09 -13.81 -11.27
CA PHE A 28 12.64 -14.31 -12.56
C PHE A 28 11.11 -14.27 -12.64
N ASP A 29 10.59 -13.88 -13.80
CA ASP A 29 9.15 -13.86 -14.09
C ASP A 29 8.65 -15.16 -14.74
N SER A 30 9.57 -16.08 -15.04
CA SER A 30 9.28 -17.38 -15.64
C SER A 30 10.17 -18.47 -15.04
N PRO A 31 9.79 -19.77 -15.19
CA PRO A 31 10.61 -20.89 -14.72
C PRO A 31 12.04 -20.84 -15.23
N ILE A 32 13.00 -21.23 -14.38
CA ILE A 32 14.42 -21.17 -14.71
C ILE A 32 15.17 -22.45 -14.38
N LYS A 33 16.10 -22.82 -15.26
CA LYS A 33 17.00 -23.96 -15.04
C LYS A 33 18.03 -23.63 -13.95
N LEU A 34 18.60 -24.68 -13.35
CA LEU A 34 19.58 -24.54 -12.25
C LEU A 34 20.81 -23.72 -12.65
N ASP A 35 21.20 -23.73 -13.92
CA ASP A 35 22.35 -22.95 -14.39
C ASP A 35 22.02 -21.44 -14.43
N GLY A 36 20.80 -21.07 -14.80
CA GLY A 36 20.34 -19.68 -14.71
C GLY A 36 20.33 -19.16 -13.26
N LEU A 37 20.01 -20.02 -12.29
CA LEU A 37 20.15 -19.68 -10.86
C LEU A 37 21.60 -19.40 -10.47
N ARG A 38 22.54 -20.24 -10.94
CA ARG A 38 23.98 -20.04 -10.67
C ARG A 38 24.50 -18.77 -11.29
N GLU A 39 24.11 -18.47 -12.52
CA GLU A 39 24.50 -17.25 -13.22
C GLU A 39 23.96 -16.00 -12.52
N ARG A 40 22.69 -15.99 -12.13
CA ARG A 40 22.08 -14.86 -11.40
C ARG A 40 22.71 -14.67 -10.03
N ALA A 41 22.97 -15.75 -9.29
CA ALA A 41 23.67 -15.69 -8.02
C ALA A 41 25.09 -15.13 -8.17
N ALA A 42 25.84 -15.61 -9.17
CA ALA A 42 27.20 -15.16 -9.45
C ALA A 42 27.24 -13.67 -9.81
N ARG A 43 26.31 -13.18 -10.64
CA ARG A 43 26.16 -11.75 -10.96
C ARG A 43 25.87 -10.90 -9.71
N ALA A 44 25.12 -11.45 -8.76
CA ALA A 44 24.85 -10.81 -7.47
C ALA A 44 25.96 -11.03 -6.41
N GLY A 45 27.10 -11.62 -6.79
CA GLY A 45 28.26 -11.81 -5.91
C GLY A 45 28.17 -13.02 -4.97
N LEU A 46 27.25 -13.94 -5.19
CA LEU A 46 27.15 -15.21 -4.43
C LEU A 46 27.59 -16.38 -5.30
N LYS A 47 28.68 -17.05 -4.92
CA LYS A 47 29.15 -18.25 -5.61
C LYS A 47 28.44 -19.49 -5.06
N LEU A 48 27.45 -19.99 -5.81
CA LEU A 48 26.83 -21.28 -5.53
C LEU A 48 27.78 -22.41 -5.93
N THR A 49 28.54 -22.93 -4.97
CA THR A 49 29.54 -23.98 -5.20
C THR A 49 28.87 -25.31 -5.60
N LYS A 50 29.64 -26.23 -6.21
CA LYS A 50 29.12 -27.54 -6.63
C LYS A 50 28.59 -28.39 -5.47
N SER A 51 29.03 -28.12 -4.24
CA SER A 51 28.53 -28.80 -3.04
C SER A 51 27.10 -28.40 -2.67
N TRP A 52 26.58 -27.29 -3.20
CA TRP A 52 25.18 -26.93 -3.05
C TRP A 52 24.31 -27.74 -3.99
N ASN A 53 23.60 -28.71 -3.44
CA ASN A 53 22.55 -29.42 -4.17
C ASN A 53 21.28 -28.56 -4.26
N LEU A 54 21.27 -27.64 -5.21
CA LEU A 54 20.17 -26.68 -5.44
C LEU A 54 18.81 -27.37 -5.58
N SER A 55 18.75 -28.45 -6.36
CA SER A 55 17.53 -29.22 -6.59
C SER A 55 17.00 -29.84 -5.29
N ALA A 56 17.87 -30.40 -4.45
CA ALA A 56 17.48 -30.97 -3.16
C ALA A 56 17.01 -29.91 -2.16
N VAL A 57 17.66 -28.74 -2.13
CA VAL A 57 17.24 -27.61 -1.27
C VAL A 57 15.86 -27.13 -1.68
N LEU A 58 15.66 -26.85 -2.97
CA LEU A 58 14.36 -26.40 -3.50
C LEU A 58 13.27 -27.47 -3.39
N GLY A 59 13.62 -28.74 -3.60
CA GLY A 59 12.68 -29.87 -3.44
C GLY A 59 12.20 -30.05 -2.01
N ARG A 60 13.01 -29.69 -1.02
CA ARG A 60 12.63 -29.69 0.41
C ARG A 60 11.92 -28.42 0.85
N SER A 61 11.62 -27.50 -0.06
CA SER A 61 10.99 -26.21 0.26
C SER A 61 9.52 -26.31 0.69
N LYS A 62 8.92 -27.51 0.69
CA LYS A 62 7.52 -27.74 1.10
C LYS A 62 6.52 -26.83 0.37
N GLY A 63 6.73 -26.61 -0.92
CA GLY A 63 5.83 -25.83 -1.78
C GLY A 63 6.16 -24.34 -1.89
N LEU A 64 7.24 -23.85 -1.28
CA LEU A 64 7.71 -22.47 -1.50
C LEU A 64 8.34 -22.29 -2.89
N ALA A 65 8.94 -23.34 -3.43
CA ALA A 65 9.37 -23.43 -4.82
C ALA A 65 8.86 -24.74 -5.42
N ILE A 66 8.58 -24.72 -6.72
CA ILE A 66 8.10 -25.89 -7.45
C ILE A 66 8.94 -26.14 -8.69
N ARG A 67 9.02 -27.41 -9.08
CA ARG A 67 9.66 -27.86 -10.31
C ARG A 67 8.60 -28.05 -11.38
N VAL A 68 8.81 -27.40 -12.51
CA VAL A 68 8.00 -27.50 -13.73
C VAL A 68 8.88 -27.98 -14.89
N PRO A 69 8.32 -28.35 -16.07
CA PRO A 69 9.13 -28.86 -17.19
C PRO A 69 10.31 -27.95 -17.58
N ASP A 70 10.09 -26.64 -17.56
CA ASP A 70 11.08 -25.64 -17.98
C ASP A 70 12.08 -25.23 -16.88
N GLY A 71 11.91 -25.73 -15.65
CA GLY A 71 12.84 -25.46 -14.55
C GLY A 71 12.18 -25.34 -13.19
N TRP A 72 12.65 -24.38 -12.40
CA TRP A 72 12.14 -24.05 -11.08
C TRP A 72 11.52 -22.67 -11.08
N GLU A 73 10.43 -22.51 -10.33
CA GLU A 73 9.82 -21.22 -10.07
C GLU A 73 9.44 -21.10 -8.60
N ILE A 74 9.37 -19.85 -8.12
CA ILE A 74 8.88 -19.54 -6.77
C ILE A 74 7.36 -19.46 -6.79
N THR A 75 6.71 -20.06 -5.79
CA THR A 75 5.26 -19.98 -5.64
C THR A 75 4.85 -18.70 -4.92
N ASN A 76 3.54 -18.41 -4.86
CA ASN A 76 3.01 -17.35 -4.01
C ASN A 76 3.33 -17.57 -2.52
N ALA A 77 3.35 -18.83 -2.06
CA ALA A 77 3.77 -19.16 -0.70
C ALA A 77 5.25 -18.80 -0.47
N GLY A 78 6.13 -19.08 -1.44
CA GLY A 78 7.54 -18.69 -1.39
C GLY A 78 7.75 -17.17 -1.36
N LYS A 79 7.00 -16.43 -2.18
CA LYS A 79 7.01 -14.96 -2.17
C LYS A 79 6.56 -14.40 -0.81
N ASN A 80 5.49 -14.97 -0.24
CA ASN A 80 4.99 -14.57 1.08
C ASN A 80 5.98 -14.91 2.21
N HIS A 81 6.66 -16.05 2.14
CA HIS A 81 7.73 -16.41 3.07
C HIS A 81 8.86 -15.38 3.04
N LEU A 82 9.34 -15.00 1.86
CA LEU A 82 10.35 -13.94 1.72
C LEU A 82 9.87 -12.59 2.27
N ARG A 83 8.61 -12.21 2.02
CA ARG A 83 8.01 -11.00 2.63
C ARG A 83 8.01 -11.07 4.16
N SER A 84 7.71 -12.24 4.75
CA SER A 84 7.75 -12.43 6.20
C SER A 84 9.17 -12.30 6.79
N LEU A 85 10.19 -12.54 5.96
CA LEU A 85 11.60 -12.29 6.29
C LEU A 85 12.03 -10.82 6.03
N GLY A 86 11.08 -9.94 5.71
CA GLY A 86 11.32 -8.51 5.45
C GLY A 86 11.82 -8.21 4.03
N VAL A 87 11.87 -9.20 3.14
CA VAL A 87 12.33 -9.00 1.77
C VAL A 87 11.28 -8.25 0.96
N SER A 88 11.55 -6.98 0.67
CA SER A 88 10.69 -6.13 -0.16
C SER A 88 11.50 -5.30 -1.16
N ASN A 89 10.91 -5.02 -2.32
CA ASN A 89 11.36 -3.94 -3.23
C ASN A 89 10.99 -2.55 -2.72
N LEU A 90 10.19 -2.48 -1.65
CA LEU A 90 9.85 -1.21 -1.02
C LEU A 90 11.13 -0.58 -0.49
N SER A 91 11.33 0.70 -0.79
CA SER A 91 12.39 1.50 -0.18
C SER A 91 12.24 1.45 1.35
N PRO A 92 13.32 1.65 2.13
CA PRO A 92 13.22 1.73 3.59
C PRO A 92 12.13 2.71 4.05
N SER A 93 11.97 3.83 3.36
CA SER A 93 10.89 4.80 3.60
C SER A 93 9.50 4.22 3.33
N ALA A 94 9.32 3.46 2.24
CA ALA A 94 8.04 2.83 1.93
C ALA A 94 7.70 1.67 2.90
N VAL A 95 8.70 0.98 3.46
CA VAL A 95 8.53 0.01 4.55
C VAL A 95 8.14 0.73 5.84
N GLN A 96 8.81 1.86 6.15
CA GLN A 96 8.50 2.66 7.33
C GLN A 96 7.05 3.16 7.30
N VAL A 97 6.58 3.68 6.17
CA VAL A 97 5.18 4.13 6.03
C VAL A 97 4.19 2.98 6.27
N ALA A 98 4.46 1.78 5.78
CA ALA A 98 3.62 0.61 6.07
C ALA A 98 3.61 0.27 7.57
N SER A 99 4.76 0.35 8.23
CA SER A 99 4.89 0.15 9.68
C SER A 99 4.14 1.22 10.47
N ASP A 100 4.26 2.49 10.09
CA ASP A 100 3.60 3.62 10.75
C ASP A 100 2.07 3.52 10.61
N LEU A 101 1.60 3.16 9.42
CA LEU A 101 0.18 2.84 9.18
C LEU A 101 -0.32 1.70 10.06
N ARG A 102 0.44 0.61 10.19
CA ARG A 102 0.08 -0.52 11.06
C ARG A 102 0.01 -0.09 12.52
N ALA A 103 0.95 0.71 12.99
CA ALA A 103 0.93 1.27 14.35
C ALA A 103 -0.28 2.20 14.56
N HIS A 104 -0.66 2.96 13.54
CA HIS A 104 -1.83 3.84 13.62
C HIS A 104 -3.16 3.09 13.52
N LEU A 105 -3.18 1.95 12.83
CA LEU A 105 -4.34 1.07 12.70
C LEU A 105 -4.88 0.65 14.08
N GLU A 106 -4.00 0.47 15.07
CA GLU A 106 -4.39 0.17 16.45
C GLU A 106 -5.27 1.27 17.09
N LYS A 107 -5.06 2.53 16.70
CA LYS A 107 -5.74 3.71 17.25
C LYS A 107 -7.10 4.01 16.59
N ILE A 108 -7.40 3.41 15.45
CA ILE A 108 -8.65 3.64 14.69
C ILE A 108 -9.76 2.79 15.31
N GLN A 109 -10.69 3.38 16.08
CA GLN A 109 -11.71 2.59 16.77
C GLN A 109 -12.75 2.00 15.81
N ASN A 110 -13.11 2.75 14.77
CA ASN A 110 -14.10 2.29 13.81
C ASN A 110 -13.61 1.08 12.99
N GLU A 111 -14.36 -0.02 13.05
CA GLU A 111 -14.01 -1.28 12.39
C GLU A 111 -13.99 -1.16 10.86
N THR A 112 -14.91 -0.39 10.27
CA THR A 112 -14.98 -0.18 8.82
C THR A 112 -13.79 0.63 8.32
N THR A 113 -13.48 1.76 8.97
CA THR A 113 -12.29 2.55 8.66
C THR A 113 -11.03 1.68 8.79
N ARG A 114 -10.92 0.93 9.89
CA ARG A 114 -9.79 0.03 10.16
C ARG A 114 -9.61 -1.02 9.06
N ALA A 115 -10.71 -1.61 8.57
CA ALA A 115 -10.67 -2.58 7.48
C ALA A 115 -10.14 -1.97 6.18
N PHE A 116 -10.59 -0.77 5.79
CA PHE A 116 -10.06 -0.09 4.60
C PHE A 116 -8.59 0.32 4.73
N VAL A 117 -8.14 0.72 5.93
CA VAL A 117 -6.71 0.99 6.18
C VAL A 117 -5.89 -0.31 6.09
N ASP A 118 -6.37 -1.42 6.63
CA ASP A 118 -5.71 -2.74 6.49
C ASP A 118 -5.60 -3.15 5.01
N GLU A 119 -6.66 -2.97 4.22
CA GLU A 119 -6.64 -3.22 2.78
C GLU A 119 -5.64 -2.32 2.05
N ALA A 120 -5.54 -1.04 2.40
CA ALA A 120 -4.56 -0.12 1.83
C ALA A 120 -3.12 -0.57 2.11
N ILE A 121 -2.83 -1.00 3.34
CA ILE A 121 -1.52 -1.55 3.75
C ILE A 121 -1.19 -2.80 2.93
N ARG A 122 -2.13 -3.75 2.86
CA ARG A 122 -1.93 -4.99 2.07
C ARG A 122 -1.71 -4.69 0.59
N CYS A 123 -2.42 -3.70 0.04
CA CYS A 123 -2.20 -3.27 -1.33
C CYS A 123 -0.78 -2.71 -1.51
N HIS A 124 -0.32 -1.85 -0.60
CA HIS A 124 1.03 -1.27 -0.67
C HIS A 124 2.13 -2.33 -0.54
N GLU A 125 2.03 -3.23 0.44
CA GLU A 125 2.93 -4.37 0.64
C GLU A 125 2.90 -5.37 -0.54
N GLY A 126 1.74 -5.45 -1.21
CA GLY A 126 1.53 -6.25 -2.41
C GLY A 126 1.98 -5.59 -3.72
N GLU A 127 2.55 -4.38 -3.66
CA GLU A 127 2.90 -3.55 -4.85
C GLU A 127 1.68 -3.17 -5.72
N LEU A 128 0.47 -3.23 -5.16
CA LEU A 128 -0.80 -2.82 -5.78
C LEU A 128 -1.04 -1.32 -5.57
N TYR A 129 -0.12 -0.50 -6.06
CA TYR A 129 0.01 0.93 -5.74
C TYR A 129 -1.25 1.77 -6.01
N ARG A 130 -1.93 1.54 -7.14
CA ARG A 130 -3.17 2.26 -7.48
C ARG A 130 -4.30 1.91 -6.50
N SER A 131 -4.40 0.64 -6.14
CA SER A 131 -5.39 0.16 -5.16
C SER A 131 -5.09 0.70 -3.77
N ALA A 132 -3.81 0.76 -3.37
CA ALA A 132 -3.40 1.33 -2.09
C ALA A 132 -3.88 2.78 -1.94
N ILE A 133 -3.68 3.62 -2.97
CA ILE A 133 -4.17 5.01 -3.00
C ILE A 133 -5.70 5.08 -2.89
N VAL A 134 -6.42 4.23 -3.64
CA VAL A 134 -7.88 4.23 -3.61
C VAL A 134 -8.39 3.84 -2.22
N MET A 135 -7.87 2.76 -1.63
CA MET A 135 -8.32 2.28 -0.31
C MET A 135 -7.96 3.27 0.81
N SER A 136 -6.75 3.84 0.81
CA SER A 136 -6.37 4.83 1.82
C SER A 136 -7.24 6.08 1.76
N TRP A 137 -7.61 6.51 0.55
CA TRP A 137 -8.51 7.65 0.37
C TRP A 137 -9.93 7.36 0.88
N LEU A 138 -10.48 6.18 0.59
CA LEU A 138 -11.81 5.79 1.08
C LEU A 138 -11.87 5.81 2.61
N ALA A 139 -10.84 5.27 3.27
CA ALA A 139 -10.73 5.34 4.73
C ALA A 139 -10.67 6.79 5.25
N ALA A 140 -9.90 7.66 4.59
CA ALA A 140 -9.80 9.06 4.99
C ALA A 140 -11.14 9.82 4.87
N VAL A 141 -11.88 9.59 3.78
CA VAL A 141 -13.19 10.23 3.58
C VAL A 141 -14.21 9.75 4.62
N ASP A 142 -14.23 8.46 4.96
CA ASP A 142 -15.08 7.91 6.02
C ASP A 142 -14.81 8.60 7.37
N VAL A 143 -13.53 8.78 7.76
CA VAL A 143 -13.16 9.53 8.97
C VAL A 143 -13.66 10.98 8.94
N LEU A 144 -13.47 11.67 7.82
CA LEU A 144 -13.91 13.07 7.69
C LEU A 144 -15.44 13.19 7.76
N GLN A 145 -16.18 12.32 7.06
CA GLN A 145 -17.64 12.33 7.07
C GLN A 145 -18.19 12.04 8.47
N ARG A 146 -17.65 11.04 9.17
CA ARG A 146 -18.01 10.74 10.56
C ARG A 146 -17.73 11.91 11.50
N THR A 147 -16.59 12.58 11.31
CA THR A 147 -16.23 13.77 12.09
C THR A 147 -17.22 14.91 11.85
N VAL A 148 -17.63 15.12 10.60
CA VAL A 148 -18.68 16.10 10.28
C VAL A 148 -19.99 15.72 10.96
N VAL A 149 -20.47 14.49 10.82
CA VAL A 149 -21.74 14.03 11.42
C VAL A 149 -21.72 14.19 12.94
N SER A 150 -20.64 13.78 13.59
CA SER A 150 -20.54 13.77 15.06
C SER A 150 -20.30 15.14 15.69
N LYS A 151 -19.57 16.04 15.03
CA LYS A 151 -19.10 17.30 15.64
C LYS A 151 -19.54 18.58 14.94
N HIS A 152 -19.83 18.52 13.63
CA HIS A 152 -19.97 19.73 12.80
C HIS A 152 -21.23 19.78 11.91
N LEU A 153 -22.15 18.83 12.05
CA LEU A 153 -23.25 18.64 11.10
C LEU A 153 -24.15 19.88 10.89
N PRO A 154 -24.57 20.62 11.94
CA PRO A 154 -25.38 21.82 11.74
C PRO A 154 -24.64 22.92 10.96
N ALA A 155 -23.37 23.16 11.30
CA ALA A 155 -22.53 24.15 10.62
C ALA A 155 -22.24 23.74 9.18
N PHE A 156 -21.99 22.46 8.94
CA PHE A 156 -21.78 21.91 7.60
C PHE A 156 -23.02 22.11 6.72
N ASN A 157 -24.21 21.72 7.19
CA ASN A 157 -25.46 21.88 6.45
C ASN A 157 -25.78 23.34 6.13
N ALA A 158 -25.54 24.25 7.08
CA ALA A 158 -25.67 25.69 6.84
C ALA A 158 -24.71 26.16 5.73
N SER A 159 -23.44 25.76 5.80
CA SER A 159 -22.41 26.09 4.79
C SER A 159 -22.67 25.44 3.42
N ALA A 160 -23.32 24.29 3.37
CA ALA A 160 -23.72 23.64 2.12
C ALA A 160 -24.84 24.43 1.41
N LYS A 161 -25.85 24.88 2.17
CA LYS A 161 -26.97 25.68 1.65
C LYS A 161 -26.57 27.02 1.05
N THR A 162 -25.45 27.61 1.48
CA THR A 162 -24.96 28.87 0.89
C THR A 162 -24.49 28.70 -0.56
N LEU A 163 -24.04 27.49 -0.95
CA LEU A 163 -23.55 27.19 -2.29
C LEU A 163 -24.63 26.52 -3.16
N ASP A 164 -25.41 25.63 -2.57
CA ASP A 164 -26.50 24.93 -3.23
C ASP A 164 -27.80 25.11 -2.44
N SER A 165 -28.65 26.02 -2.90
CA SER A 165 -29.95 26.29 -2.27
C SER A 165 -30.90 25.09 -2.32
N LYS A 166 -30.61 24.08 -3.15
CA LYS A 166 -31.37 22.81 -3.21
C LYS A 166 -30.78 21.73 -2.32
N TRP A 167 -29.70 22.01 -1.58
CA TRP A 167 -29.12 21.07 -0.63
C TRP A 167 -30.16 20.62 0.38
N LYS A 168 -30.35 19.30 0.47
CA LYS A 168 -31.13 18.68 1.53
C LYS A 168 -30.18 18.35 2.65
N ASP A 169 -30.50 18.82 3.85
CA ASP A 169 -29.67 18.59 5.03
C ASP A 169 -29.31 17.11 5.17
N ALA A 170 -28.03 16.84 5.36
CA ALA A 170 -27.56 15.52 5.71
C ALA A 170 -27.89 15.22 7.17
N PHE A 171 -28.25 13.97 7.44
CA PHE A 171 -28.52 13.45 8.78
C PHE A 171 -27.46 12.43 9.23
N ASN A 172 -26.73 11.87 8.26
CA ASN A 172 -25.72 10.84 8.42
C ASN A 172 -24.68 10.94 7.28
N GLU A 173 -23.72 10.05 7.30
CA GLU A 173 -22.60 9.96 6.35
C GLU A 173 -23.10 9.77 4.91
N ASP A 174 -24.09 8.90 4.70
CA ASP A 174 -24.72 8.71 3.37
C ASP A 174 -25.34 9.99 2.82
N GLY A 175 -25.91 10.82 3.71
CA GLY A 175 -26.42 12.14 3.36
C GLY A 175 -25.34 13.06 2.84
N LEU A 176 -24.15 13.03 3.46
CA LEU A 176 -22.98 13.80 3.02
C LEU A 176 -22.45 13.29 1.66
N GLY A 177 -22.52 11.99 1.41
CA GLY A 177 -22.07 11.35 0.16
C GLY A 177 -22.79 11.81 -1.11
N LYS A 178 -23.92 12.52 -0.99
CA LYS A 178 -24.60 13.17 -2.13
C LYS A 178 -23.83 14.39 -2.65
N MET A 179 -22.92 14.92 -1.86
CA MET A 179 -22.01 16.00 -2.27
C MET A 179 -20.74 15.41 -2.86
N GLY A 180 -20.27 15.96 -3.98
CA GLY A 180 -18.96 15.59 -4.53
C GLY A 180 -17.82 15.91 -3.55
N GLU A 181 -16.81 15.04 -3.48
CA GLU A 181 -15.73 15.09 -2.49
C GLU A 181 -14.95 16.43 -2.49
N GLU A 182 -14.76 17.05 -3.65
CA GLU A 182 -14.12 18.37 -3.75
C GLU A 182 -14.90 19.43 -2.98
N ARG A 183 -16.22 19.52 -3.23
CA ARG A 183 -17.10 20.44 -2.52
C ARG A 183 -17.19 20.10 -1.04
N PHE A 184 -17.21 18.82 -0.69
CA PHE A 184 -17.19 18.36 0.70
C PHE A 184 -15.96 18.89 1.46
N LEU A 185 -14.76 18.78 0.88
CA LEU A 185 -13.53 19.30 1.47
C LEU A 185 -13.56 20.84 1.59
N GLU A 186 -14.06 21.54 0.58
CA GLU A 186 -14.24 22.99 0.65
C GLU A 186 -15.19 23.41 1.78
N ARG A 187 -16.28 22.66 1.99
CA ARG A 187 -17.22 22.93 3.10
C ARG A 187 -16.58 22.65 4.45
N CYS A 188 -15.80 21.57 4.58
CA CYS A 188 -15.03 21.28 5.80
C CYS A 188 -14.05 22.42 6.13
N ALA A 189 -13.40 23.01 5.13
CA ALA A 189 -12.55 24.18 5.34
C ALA A 189 -13.36 25.44 5.70
N ALA A 190 -14.50 25.66 5.05
CA ALA A 190 -15.36 26.82 5.30
C ALA A 190 -15.92 26.86 6.73
N ILE A 191 -16.14 25.70 7.35
CA ILE A 191 -16.58 25.58 8.75
C ILE A 191 -15.43 25.50 9.75
N GLY A 192 -14.18 25.65 9.29
CA GLY A 192 -12.98 25.62 10.13
C GLY A 192 -12.55 24.24 10.61
N MET A 193 -13.17 23.16 10.12
CA MET A 193 -12.74 21.78 10.42
C MET A 193 -11.39 21.47 9.77
N LEU A 194 -11.16 21.96 8.55
CA LEU A 194 -9.89 21.83 7.84
C LEU A 194 -9.20 23.19 7.68
N GLY A 195 -7.88 23.21 7.87
CA GLY A 195 -7.07 24.36 7.49
C GLY A 195 -6.98 24.52 5.97
N LYS A 196 -6.67 25.74 5.48
CA LYS A 196 -6.52 26.01 4.05
C LYS A 196 -5.53 25.05 3.37
N ASN A 197 -4.32 24.93 3.93
CA ASN A 197 -3.25 24.11 3.36
C ASN A 197 -3.57 22.61 3.46
N GLN A 198 -4.21 22.20 4.55
CA GLN A 198 -4.69 20.82 4.75
C GLN A 198 -5.70 20.45 3.65
N LYS A 199 -6.69 21.32 3.41
CA LYS A 199 -7.67 21.15 2.32
C LYS A 199 -7.01 21.13 0.95
N ASP A 200 -6.08 22.05 0.66
CA ASP A 200 -5.38 22.09 -0.63
C ASP A 200 -4.56 20.80 -0.87
N GLU A 201 -3.95 20.23 0.17
CA GLU A 201 -3.22 18.96 0.06
C GLU A 201 -4.17 17.77 -0.14
N LEU A 202 -5.30 17.73 0.58
CA LEU A 202 -6.32 16.70 0.36
C LEU A 202 -6.92 16.76 -1.04
N LEU A 203 -7.11 17.94 -1.63
CA LEU A 203 -7.56 18.07 -3.02
C LEU A 203 -6.55 17.49 -4.03
N LYS A 204 -5.24 17.59 -3.78
CA LYS A 204 -4.23 16.88 -4.58
C LYS A 204 -4.39 15.36 -4.43
N GLY A 205 -4.63 14.90 -3.20
CA GLY A 205 -4.93 13.50 -2.90
C GLY A 205 -6.15 12.97 -3.66
N LEU A 206 -7.25 13.73 -3.68
CA LEU A 206 -8.46 13.41 -4.43
C LEU A 206 -8.17 13.25 -5.93
N LYS A 207 -7.41 14.20 -6.51
CA LYS A 207 -7.03 14.14 -7.92
C LYS A 207 -6.19 12.90 -8.23
N LEU A 208 -5.25 12.56 -7.36
CA LEU A 208 -4.43 11.36 -7.49
C LEU A 208 -5.28 10.08 -7.42
N ARG A 209 -6.21 10.02 -6.46
CA ARG A 209 -7.16 8.91 -6.32
C ARG A 209 -8.03 8.75 -7.57
N ASN A 210 -8.56 9.85 -8.11
CA ASN A 210 -9.36 9.80 -9.34
C ASN A 210 -8.55 9.30 -10.53
N GLY A 211 -7.27 9.69 -10.64
CA GLY A 211 -6.34 9.10 -11.60
C GLY A 211 -6.11 7.60 -11.38
N CYS A 212 -6.06 7.13 -10.13
CA CYS A 212 -5.87 5.72 -9.82
C CYS A 212 -7.14 4.87 -10.03
N GLY A 213 -8.33 5.46 -9.92
CA GLY A 213 -9.62 4.77 -10.02
C GLY A 213 -10.12 4.43 -11.44
N HIS A 214 -9.50 4.98 -12.49
CA HIS A 214 -9.92 4.75 -13.89
C HIS A 214 -8.79 4.25 -14.79
N PRO A 215 -9.02 3.32 -15.73
CA PRO A 215 -7.99 2.91 -16.69
C PRO A 215 -7.40 4.10 -17.45
N ASN A 216 -6.09 4.29 -17.36
CA ASN A 216 -5.36 5.38 -18.01
C ASN A 216 -3.85 5.08 -18.04
N SER A 217 -3.08 5.99 -18.63
CA SER A 217 -1.61 5.89 -18.75
C SER A 217 -0.83 6.28 -17.49
N LEU A 218 -1.49 6.64 -16.38
CA LEU A 218 -0.83 7.05 -15.15
C LEU A 218 -0.06 5.87 -14.53
N LYS A 219 1.23 6.08 -14.29
CA LYS A 219 2.11 5.14 -13.57
C LYS A 219 2.45 5.74 -12.21
N ILE A 220 2.32 4.94 -11.17
CA ILE A 220 2.61 5.32 -9.77
C ILE A 220 3.64 4.34 -9.21
N GLY A 221 4.66 4.90 -8.56
CA GLY A 221 5.69 4.13 -7.86
C GLY A 221 5.49 4.16 -6.33
N PRO A 222 6.26 3.33 -5.60
CA PRO A 222 6.09 3.12 -4.15
C PRO A 222 6.26 4.40 -3.32
N ASN A 223 7.20 5.28 -3.68
CA ASN A 223 7.43 6.53 -2.93
C ASN A 223 6.25 7.50 -3.05
N ALA A 224 5.57 7.54 -4.20
CA ALA A 224 4.40 8.40 -4.38
C ALA A 224 3.20 7.89 -3.56
N VAL A 225 3.02 6.56 -3.48
CA VAL A 225 2.03 5.93 -2.59
C VAL A 225 2.36 6.23 -1.14
N ALA A 226 3.62 6.02 -0.73
CA ALA A 226 4.08 6.27 0.63
C ALA A 226 3.78 7.72 1.06
N ASN A 227 4.16 8.70 0.23
CA ASN A 227 3.85 10.11 0.47
C ASN A 227 2.34 10.38 0.55
N HIS A 228 1.54 9.79 -0.36
CA HIS A 228 0.08 9.96 -0.32
C HIS A 228 -0.50 9.48 1.01
N ILE A 229 -0.08 8.30 1.48
CA ILE A 229 -0.61 7.75 2.71
C ILE A 229 -0.09 8.51 3.94
N GLU A 230 1.16 8.94 3.96
CA GLU A 230 1.72 9.78 5.01
C GLU A 230 0.96 11.11 5.16
N ILE A 231 0.61 11.75 4.04
CA ILE A 231 -0.25 12.95 4.06
C ILE A 231 -1.59 12.64 4.74
N LEU A 232 -2.26 11.53 4.40
CA LEU A 232 -3.53 11.16 5.03
C LEU A 232 -3.37 10.82 6.51
N LEU A 233 -2.26 10.20 6.90
CA LEU A 233 -1.92 9.91 8.29
C LEU A 233 -1.88 11.19 9.11
N LEU A 234 -1.01 12.13 8.73
CA LEU A 234 -0.78 13.37 9.47
C LEU A 234 -1.96 14.34 9.43
N ASN A 235 -2.73 14.33 8.34
CA ASN A 235 -3.77 15.33 8.10
C ASN A 235 -5.19 14.80 8.29
N VAL A 236 -5.41 13.50 8.42
CA VAL A 236 -6.75 12.94 8.60
C VAL A 236 -6.79 11.95 9.75
N PHE A 237 -5.97 10.90 9.69
CA PHE A 237 -6.07 9.82 10.66
C PHE A 237 -5.57 10.21 12.05
N GLU A 238 -4.52 11.02 12.18
CA GLU A 238 -4.05 11.49 13.49
C GLU A 238 -4.97 12.57 14.09
N PRO A 239 -5.37 13.63 13.36
CA PRO A 239 -6.14 14.72 13.97
C PRO A 239 -7.60 14.38 14.25
N PHE A 240 -8.15 13.40 13.52
CA PHE A 240 -9.57 13.07 13.56
C PHE A 240 -9.86 11.60 13.89
N ALA A 241 -8.91 10.85 14.45
CA ALA A 241 -9.20 9.49 14.93
C ALA A 241 -10.39 9.52 15.90
N VAL A 242 -11.51 8.94 15.44
CA VAL A 242 -12.71 8.60 16.22
C VAL A 242 -12.83 7.09 16.27
#